data_AF-A0A117MHZ2-F1
#
_entry.id   AF-A0A117MHZ2-F1
#
_cell.length_a   1.000
_cell.length_b   1.000
_cell.length_c   1.000
_cell.angle_alpha   90.00
_cell.angle_beta   90.00
_cell.angle_gamma   90.00
#
_symmetry.space_group_name_H-M   'P 1'
#
loop_
_entity.id
_entity.type
_entity.pdbx_description
1 polymer ?
#
loop_
_entity_poly.entity_id
_entity_poly.type
_entity_poly.pdbx_seq_one_letter_code
_entity_poly.pdbx_strand_id
1 'polypeptide(L)'
;MIELKERGYEDLVAAMIRDAGLSKVLVVSFDADCLRRIAPLLPDAGIGYIFHSPGADPIRVAASIPAPYILPRFIDVTEGLIGAAGKGDLKMIVWTLNSEEEFEEASTIGVRGIVTDDPSSARAFFGPYRNARDAEQTSLDS
;
A
#
# COMPACT_ATOMS: atom_id res chain seq x y z
N MET A 1 2.42 -1.38 8.93
CA MET A 1 2.81 -2.10 7.71
C MET A 1 4.05 -2.92 8.04
N ILE A 2 4.13 -4.16 7.57
CA ILE A 2 5.25 -5.05 7.82
C ILE A 2 5.77 -5.52 6.45
N GLU A 3 7.04 -5.25 6.15
CA GLU A 3 7.68 -5.76 4.94
C GLU A 3 8.30 -7.13 5.22
N LEU A 4 7.88 -8.13 4.45
CA LEU A 4 8.50 -9.45 4.44
C LEU A 4 9.59 -9.48 3.38
N LYS A 5 10.86 -9.46 3.83
CA LYS A 5 12.03 -9.37 2.96
C LYS A 5 12.53 -10.69 2.40
N GLU A 6 12.29 -11.79 3.12
CA GLU A 6 12.84 -13.10 2.78
C GLU A 6 11.77 -14.20 2.83
N ARG A 7 11.98 -15.22 1.99
CA ARG A 7 11.19 -16.46 1.96
C ARG A 7 11.51 -17.34 3.17
N GLY A 8 10.57 -18.17 3.58
CA GLY A 8 10.76 -19.19 4.62
C GLY A 8 10.39 -18.75 6.04
N TYR A 9 9.97 -17.49 6.22
CA TYR A 9 9.55 -16.94 7.50
C TYR A 9 8.03 -16.66 7.57
N GLU A 10 7.27 -17.04 6.55
CA GLU A 10 5.84 -16.73 6.43
C GLU A 10 5.03 -17.23 7.63
N ASP A 11 5.24 -18.49 8.02
CA ASP A 11 4.56 -19.10 9.18
C ASP A 11 4.94 -18.44 10.50
N LEU A 12 6.24 -18.16 10.69
CA LEU A 12 6.76 -17.52 11.90
C LEU A 12 6.21 -16.10 12.05
N VAL A 13 6.23 -15.31 10.97
CA VAL A 13 5.71 -13.94 10.97
C VAL A 13 4.20 -13.94 11.18
N ALA A 14 3.47 -14.86 10.55
CA ALA A 14 2.03 -14.99 10.77
C ALA A 14 1.70 -15.36 12.22
N ALA A 15 2.47 -16.26 12.84
CA ALA A 15 2.32 -16.59 14.26
C ALA A 15 2.57 -15.37 15.15
N MET A 16 3.68 -14.65 14.95
CA MET A 16 3.99 -13.45 15.73
C MET A 16 2.90 -12.37 15.62
N ILE A 17 2.34 -12.16 14.43
CA ILE A 17 1.25 -11.20 14.21
C ILE A 17 0.00 -11.59 15.01
N ARG A 18 -0.37 -12.88 14.99
CA ARG A 18 -1.52 -13.40 15.73
C ARG A 18 -1.30 -13.33 17.24
N ASP A 19 -0.14 -13.76 17.71
CA ASP A 19 0.21 -13.78 19.14
C ASP A 19 0.27 -12.37 19.73
N ALA A 20 0.71 -11.39 18.93
CA ALA A 20 0.67 -9.97 19.30
C ALA A 20 -0.73 -9.36 19.24
N GLY A 21 -1.75 -10.08 18.74
CA GLY A 21 -3.13 -9.60 18.65
C GLY A 21 -3.30 -8.41 17.69
N LEU A 22 -2.46 -8.28 16.67
CA LEU A 22 -2.49 -7.13 15.76
C LEU A 22 -3.66 -7.27 14.77
N SER A 23 -4.63 -6.35 14.86
CA SER A 23 -5.86 -6.38 14.04
C SER A 23 -5.84 -5.50 12.80
N LYS A 24 -4.82 -4.64 12.63
CA LYS A 24 -4.69 -3.71 11.50
C LYS A 24 -3.31 -3.82 10.86
N VAL A 25 -3.07 -4.95 10.21
CA VAL A 25 -1.80 -5.26 9.56
C VAL A 25 -1.95 -5.18 8.04
N LEU A 26 -0.97 -4.56 7.41
CA LEU A 26 -0.72 -4.67 5.98
C LEU A 26 0.65 -5.32 5.82
N VAL A 27 0.68 -6.53 5.30
CA VAL A 27 1.92 -7.25 4.95
C VAL A 27 2.26 -6.94 3.50
N VAL A 28 3.51 -6.54 3.27
CA VAL A 28 3.99 -6.16 1.94
C VAL A 28 5.29 -6.89 1.59
N SER A 29 5.54 -7.12 0.31
CA SER A 29 6.79 -7.73 -0.16
C SER A 29 7.03 -7.43 -1.63
N PHE A 30 8.31 -7.45 -2.04
CA PHE A 30 8.72 -7.52 -3.45
C PHE A 30 8.55 -8.93 -4.03
N ASP A 31 8.29 -9.94 -3.20
CA ASP A 31 8.20 -11.32 -3.60
C ASP A 31 6.75 -11.82 -3.63
N ALA A 32 6.24 -12.04 -4.84
CA ALA A 32 4.89 -12.55 -5.04
C ALA A 32 4.64 -13.92 -4.41
N ASP A 33 5.65 -14.81 -4.36
CA ASP A 33 5.50 -16.14 -3.78
C ASP A 33 5.34 -16.08 -2.26
N CYS A 34 6.09 -15.20 -1.60
CA CYS A 34 5.92 -14.91 -0.17
C CYS A 34 4.49 -14.45 0.13
N LEU A 35 3.97 -13.52 -0.68
CA LEU A 35 2.62 -12.99 -0.48
C LEU A 35 1.55 -14.06 -0.66
N ARG A 36 1.69 -14.94 -1.67
CA ARG A 36 0.76 -16.07 -1.88
C ARG A 36 0.74 -17.04 -0.70
N ARG A 37 1.89 -17.25 -0.04
CA ARG A 37 2.00 -18.13 1.13
C ARG A 37 1.45 -17.52 2.40
N ILE A 38 1.76 -16.25 2.68
CA ILE A 38 1.35 -15.63 3.95
C ILE A 38 -0.11 -15.17 3.97
N ALA A 39 -0.68 -14.82 2.82
CA ALA A 39 -2.07 -14.37 2.74
C ALA A 39 -3.10 -15.32 3.38
N PRO A 40 -3.11 -16.64 3.09
CA PRO A 40 -4.05 -17.56 3.73
C PRO A 40 -3.80 -17.75 5.24
N LEU A 41 -2.61 -17.43 5.75
CA LEU A 41 -2.27 -17.52 7.18
C LEU A 41 -2.79 -16.32 8.00
N LEU A 42 -3.13 -15.23 7.32
CA LEU A 42 -3.57 -13.96 7.89
C LEU A 42 -4.78 -13.40 7.12
N PRO A 43 -5.95 -14.07 7.17
CA PRO A 43 -7.12 -13.71 6.36
C PRO A 43 -7.66 -12.28 6.61
N ASP A 44 -7.40 -11.73 7.81
CA ASP A 44 -7.83 -10.38 8.17
C ASP A 44 -6.78 -9.29 7.84
N ALA A 45 -5.58 -9.68 7.42
CA ALA A 45 -4.53 -8.73 7.06
C ALA A 45 -4.70 -8.23 5.62
N GLY A 46 -4.36 -6.96 5.39
CA GLY A 46 -4.12 -6.46 4.04
C GLY A 46 -2.84 -7.09 3.47
N ILE A 47 -2.84 -7.34 2.17
CA ILE A 47 -1.68 -7.86 1.42
C ILE A 47 -1.33 -6.87 0.30
N GLY A 48 -0.04 -6.53 0.16
CA GLY A 48 0.42 -5.57 -0.83
C GLY A 48 1.68 -5.99 -1.57
N TYR A 49 1.69 -5.82 -2.90
CA TYR A 49 2.84 -6.11 -3.74
C TYR A 49 3.68 -4.86 -3.99
N ILE A 50 4.95 -4.89 -3.57
CA ILE A 50 5.90 -3.78 -3.79
C ILE A 50 6.66 -4.02 -5.08
N PHE A 51 6.88 -2.96 -5.85
CA PHE A 51 7.75 -3.02 -7.02
C PHE A 51 8.38 -1.67 -7.34
N HIS A 52 9.52 -1.74 -8.00
CA HIS A 52 10.14 -0.63 -8.73
C HIS A 52 10.51 -1.16 -10.11
N SER A 53 10.51 -0.31 -11.13
CA SER A 53 10.89 -0.61 -12.52
C SER A 53 10.21 -1.88 -13.07
N PRO A 54 9.08 -1.76 -13.79
CA PRO A 54 8.27 -2.92 -14.18
C PRO A 54 9.00 -3.77 -15.23
N GLY A 55 9.74 -4.79 -14.79
CA GLY A 55 10.27 -5.82 -15.68
C GLY A 55 9.12 -6.68 -16.25
N ALA A 56 8.33 -7.28 -15.36
CA ALA A 56 7.06 -7.92 -15.69
C ALA A 56 5.90 -6.98 -15.34
N ASP A 57 4.76 -7.10 -16.04
CA ASP A 57 3.54 -6.32 -15.77
C ASP A 57 3.11 -6.48 -14.30
N PRO A 58 3.28 -5.44 -13.47
CA PRO A 58 3.05 -5.53 -12.03
C PRO A 58 1.56 -5.71 -11.71
N ILE A 59 0.66 -5.27 -12.60
CA ILE A 59 -0.79 -5.44 -12.43
C ILE A 59 -1.15 -6.92 -12.60
N ARG A 60 -0.56 -7.59 -13.60
CA ARG A 60 -0.72 -9.05 -13.75
C ARG A 60 -0.19 -9.82 -12.56
N VAL A 61 0.94 -9.41 -11.99
CA VAL A 61 1.48 -10.04 -10.78
C VAL A 61 0.53 -9.82 -9.61
N ALA A 62 0.10 -8.59 -9.36
CA ALA A 62 -0.85 -8.28 -8.28
C ALA A 62 -2.15 -9.07 -8.39
N ALA A 63 -2.71 -9.19 -9.60
CA ALA A 63 -3.93 -9.97 -9.85
C ALA A 63 -3.78 -11.49 -9.59
N SER A 64 -2.54 -12.00 -9.56
CA SER A 64 -2.25 -13.42 -9.27
C SER A 64 -2.05 -13.74 -7.78
N ILE A 65 -2.26 -12.74 -6.92
CA ILE A 65 -2.10 -12.79 -5.47
C ILE A 65 -3.40 -12.26 -4.88
N PRO A 66 -3.85 -12.73 -3.69
CA PRO A 66 -4.93 -12.06 -2.95
C PRO A 66 -4.48 -10.71 -2.36
N ALA A 67 -3.91 -9.83 -3.19
CA ALA A 67 -3.31 -8.56 -2.80
C ALA A 67 -4.16 -7.38 -3.31
N PRO A 68 -5.04 -6.79 -2.48
CA PRO A 68 -5.79 -5.60 -2.87
C PRO A 68 -4.94 -4.33 -2.92
N TYR A 69 -3.66 -4.38 -2.51
CA TYR A 69 -2.74 -3.25 -2.54
C TYR A 69 -1.57 -3.45 -3.51
N ILE A 70 -1.16 -2.36 -4.16
CA ILE A 70 0.09 -2.26 -4.89
C ILE A 70 0.92 -1.11 -4.34
N LEU A 71 2.23 -1.29 -4.33
CA LEU A 71 3.18 -0.34 -3.80
C LEU A 71 4.28 -0.02 -4.84
N PRO A 72 3.96 0.76 -5.89
CA PRO A 72 4.95 1.22 -6.85
C PRO A 72 5.87 2.26 -6.23
N ARG A 73 7.12 2.29 -6.71
CA ARG A 73 7.97 3.46 -6.52
C ARG A 73 7.31 4.68 -7.20
N PHE A 74 7.30 5.83 -6.54
CA PHE A 74 6.57 7.02 -6.96
C PHE A 74 6.95 7.48 -8.36
N ILE A 75 8.25 7.53 -8.66
CA ILE A 75 8.74 7.92 -9.98
C ILE A 75 8.34 6.96 -11.12
N ASP A 76 7.90 5.74 -10.78
CA ASP A 76 7.45 4.73 -11.74
C ASP A 76 5.92 4.79 -11.94
N VAL A 77 5.22 5.70 -11.24
CA VAL A 77 3.78 5.89 -11.39
C VAL A 77 3.48 6.66 -12.66
N THR A 78 2.61 6.09 -13.48
CA THR A 78 2.15 6.68 -14.75
C THR A 78 0.62 6.67 -14.80
N GLU A 79 0.03 7.52 -15.64
CA GLU A 79 -1.42 7.49 -15.89
C GLU A 79 -1.91 6.09 -16.31
N GLY A 80 -1.11 5.37 -17.10
CA GLY A 80 -1.39 3.99 -17.50
C GLY A 80 -1.45 3.04 -16.32
N LEU A 81 -0.50 3.15 -15.37
CA LEU A 81 -0.50 2.35 -14.14
C LEU A 81 -1.70 2.70 -13.26
N ILE A 82 -2.01 3.99 -13.10
CA ILE A 82 -3.17 4.47 -12.32
C ILE A 82 -4.46 3.88 -12.91
N GLY A 83 -4.66 4.00 -14.23
CA GLY A 83 -5.83 3.47 -14.91
C GLY A 83 -5.94 1.95 -14.84
N ALA A 84 -4.83 1.23 -14.95
CA ALA A 84 -4.81 -0.22 -14.83
C ALA A 84 -5.11 -0.69 -13.39
N ALA A 85 -4.56 0.00 -12.38
CA ALA A 85 -4.86 -0.27 -10.98
C ALA A 85 -6.34 -0.04 -10.66
N GLY A 86 -6.91 1.07 -11.13
CA GLY A 86 -8.33 1.37 -10.95
C GLY A 86 -9.25 0.33 -11.58
N LYS A 87 -8.95 -0.15 -12.80
CA LYS A 87 -9.72 -1.22 -13.46
C LYS A 87 -9.64 -2.57 -12.73
N GLY A 88 -8.59 -2.80 -11.96
CA GLY A 88 -8.39 -4.00 -11.16
C GLY A 88 -8.85 -3.87 -9.70
N ASP A 89 -9.53 -2.78 -9.33
CA ASP A 89 -9.89 -2.45 -7.95
C ASP A 89 -8.70 -2.46 -6.96
N LEU A 90 -7.51 -2.14 -7.46
CA LEU A 90 -6.27 -2.13 -6.67
C LEU A 90 -6.07 -0.77 -5.99
N LYS A 91 -5.68 -0.82 -4.71
CA LYS A 91 -5.37 0.37 -3.90
C LYS A 91 -3.87 0.66 -3.95
N MET A 92 -3.49 1.86 -4.33
CA MET A 92 -2.08 2.24 -4.47
C MET A 92 -1.53 2.90 -3.20
N ILE A 93 -0.34 2.49 -2.76
CA ILE A 93 0.47 3.20 -1.74
C ILE A 93 1.86 3.45 -2.34
N VAL A 94 2.27 4.69 -2.52
CA VAL A 94 3.52 5.02 -3.24
C VAL A 94 4.71 5.22 -2.32
N TRP A 95 5.92 4.91 -2.78
CA TRP A 95 7.17 5.09 -2.01
C TRP A 95 8.32 5.60 -2.89
N THR A 96 9.34 6.29 -2.39
CA THR A 96 9.38 7.07 -1.17
C THR A 96 9.25 8.53 -1.57
N LEU A 97 8.42 9.29 -0.86
CA LEU A 97 8.20 10.72 -1.09
C LEU A 97 8.76 11.50 0.08
N ASN A 98 9.54 12.54 -0.17
CA ASN A 98 10.26 13.32 0.83
C ASN A 98 10.20 14.84 0.57
N SER A 99 9.45 15.30 -0.44
CA SER A 99 9.24 16.74 -0.69
C SER A 99 7.76 17.13 -0.71
N GLU A 100 7.49 18.41 -0.46
CA GLU A 100 6.15 18.98 -0.55
C GLU A 100 5.56 18.89 -1.97
N GLU A 101 6.40 19.06 -3.00
CA GLU A 101 6.02 18.91 -4.41
C GLU A 101 5.57 17.46 -4.71
N GLU A 102 6.30 16.47 -4.23
CA GLU A 102 5.92 15.05 -4.39
C GLU A 102 4.61 14.76 -3.63
N PHE A 103 4.43 15.34 -2.44
CA PHE A 103 3.19 15.18 -1.68
C PHE A 103 1.98 15.81 -2.37
N GLU A 104 2.16 16.98 -2.97
CA GLU A 104 1.14 17.65 -3.77
C GLU A 104 0.75 16.78 -4.97
N GLU A 105 1.72 16.30 -5.74
CA GLU A 105 1.46 15.42 -6.88
C GLU A 105 0.73 14.14 -6.44
N ALA A 106 1.21 13.47 -5.39
CA ALA A 106 0.55 12.27 -4.84
C ALA A 106 -0.90 12.53 -4.39
N SER A 107 -1.22 13.74 -3.93
CA SER A 107 -2.57 14.12 -3.53
C SER A 107 -3.57 14.15 -4.70
N THR A 108 -3.07 14.34 -5.93
CA THR A 108 -3.90 14.46 -7.14
C THR A 108 -4.22 13.12 -7.80
N ILE A 109 -3.37 12.11 -7.63
CA ILE A 109 -3.46 10.82 -8.33
C ILE A 109 -4.26 9.73 -7.57
N GLY A 110 -4.89 10.08 -6.44
CA GLY A 110 -5.82 9.20 -5.74
C GLY A 110 -5.17 8.04 -4.96
N VAL A 111 -3.91 8.16 -4.54
CA VAL A 111 -3.26 7.14 -3.72
C VAL A 111 -3.95 6.97 -2.36
N ARG A 112 -3.94 5.75 -1.82
CA ARG A 112 -4.46 5.43 -0.49
C ARG A 112 -3.46 5.73 0.64
N GLY A 113 -2.20 5.90 0.30
CA GLY A 113 -1.16 6.26 1.25
C GLY A 113 0.17 6.56 0.56
N ILE A 114 1.10 7.06 1.35
CA ILE A 114 2.49 7.28 0.95
C ILE A 114 3.42 6.63 1.97
N VAL A 115 4.63 6.32 1.53
CA VAL A 115 5.78 5.97 2.38
C VAL A 115 6.77 7.12 2.26
N THR A 116 7.27 7.58 3.41
CA THR A 116 8.16 8.75 3.52
C THR A 116 9.21 8.48 4.60
N ASP A 117 10.39 9.06 4.43
CA ASP A 117 11.42 9.11 5.46
C ASP A 117 11.18 10.27 6.45
N ASP A 118 10.31 11.24 6.08
CA ASP A 118 9.93 12.37 6.93
C ASP A 118 8.41 12.38 7.25
N PRO A 119 7.98 11.57 8.23
CA PRO A 119 6.58 11.51 8.62
C PRO A 119 6.07 12.81 9.27
N SER A 120 6.96 13.68 9.75
CA SER A 120 6.58 14.95 10.38
C SER A 120 6.14 15.95 9.31
N SER A 121 6.94 16.10 8.25
CA SER A 121 6.60 16.96 7.11
C SER A 121 5.36 16.45 6.38
N ALA A 122 5.25 15.14 6.14
CA ALA A 122 4.04 14.55 5.57
C ALA A 122 2.80 14.82 6.43
N ARG A 123 2.91 14.73 7.76
CA ARG A 123 1.77 15.04 8.66
C ARG A 123 1.36 16.50 8.58
N ALA A 124 2.32 17.43 8.53
CA ALA A 124 2.04 18.86 8.41
C ALA A 124 1.31 19.16 7.10
N PHE A 125 1.76 18.56 5.99
CA PHE A 125 1.15 18.74 4.68
C PHE A 125 -0.24 18.10 4.55
N PHE A 126 -0.40 16.83 4.91
CA PHE A 126 -1.65 16.08 4.71
C PHE A 126 -2.70 16.28 5.82
N GLY A 127 -2.33 16.87 6.96
CA GLY A 127 -3.22 17.11 8.09
C GLY A 127 -4.52 17.83 7.72
N PRO A 128 -4.46 18.98 7.02
CA PRO A 128 -5.65 19.71 6.56
C PRO A 128 -6.58 18.88 5.67
N TYR A 129 -6.03 18.10 4.73
CA TYR A 129 -6.81 17.27 3.78
C TYR A 129 -7.61 16.17 4.48
N ARG A 130 -7.09 15.59 5.57
CA ARG A 130 -7.79 14.58 6.35
C ARG A 130 -9.03 15.15 7.04
N ASN A 131 -8.88 16.32 7.67
CA ASN A 131 -9.98 16.95 8.39
C ASN A 131 -11.15 17.31 7.46
N ALA A 132 -10.86 17.77 6.23
CA ALA A 132 -11.88 18.07 5.23
C ALA A 132 -12.66 16.81 4.80
N ARG A 133 -11.96 15.70 4.51
CA ARG A 133 -12.60 14.42 4.13
C ARG A 133 -13.46 13.83 5.25
N ASP A 134 -12.97 13.86 6.48
CA ASP A 134 -13.71 13.32 7.63
C ASP A 134 -15.00 14.14 7.90
N ALA A 135 -14.97 15.46 7.67
CA ALA A 135 -16.13 16.33 7.79
C ALA A 135 -17.20 16.11 6.71
N GLU A 136 -16.79 15.88 5.45
CA GLU A 136 -17.70 15.53 4.35
C GLU A 136 -18.38 14.17 4.57
N GLN A 137 -17.62 13.16 5.01
CA GLN A 137 -18.15 11.81 5.28
C GLN A 137 -19.20 11.83 6.41
N THR A 138 -18.93 12.56 7.50
CA THR A 138 -19.88 12.71 8.62
C THR A 138 -21.19 13.37 8.17
N SER A 139 -21.13 14.29 7.20
CA SER A 139 -22.30 14.99 6.66
C SER A 139 -23.15 14.13 5.71
N LEU A 140 -22.56 13.10 5.08
CA LEU A 140 -23.27 12.14 4.21
C LEU A 140 -23.89 10.98 5.01
N ASP A 141 -23.34 10.67 6.17
CA ASP A 141 -23.80 9.60 7.06
C ASP A 141 -24.85 10.07 8.11
N SER A 142 -25.25 11.36 8.05
CA SER A 142 -26.27 12.01 8.91
C SER A 142 -27.58 12.24 8.16
#